data_AF-A0A852AJV2-F1
#
_entry.id   AF-A0A852AJV2-F1
#
_cell.length_a   1.000
_cell.length_b   1.000
_cell.length_c   1.000
_cell.angle_alpha   90.00
_cell.angle_beta   90.00
_cell.angle_gamma   90.00
#
_symmetry.space_group_name_H-M   'P 1'
#
loop_
_entity.id
_entity.type
_entity.pdbx_description
1 polymer ?
#
loop_
_entity_poly.entity_id
_entity_poly.type
_entity_poly.pdbx_seq_one_letter_code
_entity_poly.pdbx_strand_id
1 'polypeptide(L)'
;LSLAWEPGWDGGLAQHFLLRADGPDAPPPPAHLVTSGFSLTLGGLRPETPYDVTVRARNARGDSAPVRLRAVTSALPEAPPPVWPAPEVPPGGGEDP
;
A
#
# COMPACT_ATOMS: atom_id res chain seq x y z
N LEU A 1 0.23 1.29 0.10
CA LEU A 1 0.69 2.28 1.11
C LEU A 1 1.34 1.51 2.25
N SER A 2 2.58 1.86 2.62
CA SER A 2 3.31 1.20 3.70
C SER A 2 3.41 2.12 4.92
N LEU A 3 3.11 1.60 6.10
CA LEU A 3 3.15 2.31 7.37
C LEU A 3 4.08 1.58 8.32
N ALA A 4 4.84 2.35 9.10
CA ALA A 4 5.66 1.85 10.20
C ALA A 4 5.56 2.84 11.36
N TRP A 5 5.62 2.33 12.58
CA TRP A 5 5.58 3.13 13.80
C TRP A 5 6.45 2.48 14.88
N GLU A 6 6.81 3.27 15.89
CA GLU A 6 7.52 2.74 17.05
C GLU A 6 6.51 2.22 18.08
N PRO A 7 6.78 1.08 18.75
CA PRO A 7 6.00 0.67 19.91
C PRO A 7 6.04 1.74 20.99
N GLY A 8 4.86 2.16 21.45
CA GLY A 8 4.74 2.88 22.72
C GLY A 8 4.89 1.94 23.91
N TRP A 9 4.86 2.51 25.13
CA TRP A 9 4.81 1.73 26.36
C TRP A 9 3.45 1.01 26.49
N ASP A 10 3.49 -0.32 26.53
CA ASP A 10 2.30 -1.19 26.55
C ASP A 10 1.85 -1.57 27.97
N GLY A 11 2.65 -1.22 28.98
CA GLY A 11 2.41 -1.59 30.37
C GLY A 11 2.58 -3.08 30.66
N GLY A 12 3.33 -3.80 29.82
CA GLY A 12 3.53 -5.25 29.90
C GLY A 12 2.34 -6.07 29.41
N LEU A 13 1.40 -5.45 28.69
CA LEU A 13 0.21 -6.12 28.15
C LEU A 13 0.33 -6.29 26.65
N ALA A 14 0.01 -7.49 26.15
CA ALA A 14 -0.08 -7.73 24.72
C ALA A 14 -1.03 -6.71 24.06
N GLN A 15 -0.54 -6.07 23.01
CA GLN A 15 -1.27 -5.05 22.27
C GLN A 15 -1.38 -5.39 20.79
N HIS A 16 -2.41 -4.85 20.17
CA HIS A 16 -2.56 -4.81 18.72
C HIS A 16 -2.95 -3.40 18.30
N PHE A 17 -2.79 -3.10 17.02
CA PHE A 17 -3.09 -1.78 16.48
C PHE A 17 -4.34 -1.83 15.63
N LEU A 18 -5.19 -0.82 15.77
CA LEU A 18 -6.39 -0.61 14.96
C LEU A 18 -6.12 0.53 14.00
N LEU A 19 -6.24 0.26 12.70
CA LEU A 19 -6.00 1.22 11.63
C LEU A 19 -7.26 1.51 10.84
N ARG A 20 -7.46 2.79 10.51
CA ARG A 20 -8.49 3.28 9.59
C ARG A 20 -7.84 4.20 8.55
N ALA A 21 -8.06 3.93 7.28
CA ALA A 21 -7.75 4.86 6.20
C ALA A 21 -9.04 5.50 5.69
N ASP A 22 -9.04 6.81 5.52
CA ASP A 22 -10.13 7.57 4.91
C ASP A 22 -9.64 8.14 3.58
N GLY A 23 -10.37 7.85 2.50
CA GLY A 23 -10.06 8.29 1.14
C GLY A 23 -10.87 7.54 0.08
N PRO A 24 -10.64 7.82 -1.22
CA PRO A 24 -11.34 7.15 -2.31
C PRO A 24 -11.14 5.63 -2.27
N ASP A 25 -12.23 4.88 -2.38
CA ASP A 25 -12.26 3.41 -2.28
C ASP A 25 -11.56 2.83 -1.04
N ALA A 26 -11.41 3.63 0.02
CA ALA A 26 -10.95 3.10 1.29
C ALA A 26 -11.90 1.98 1.76
N PRO A 27 -11.38 0.92 2.41
CA PRO A 27 -12.22 -0.15 2.94
C PRO A 27 -13.37 0.41 3.78
N PRO A 28 -14.62 -0.06 3.60
CA PRO A 28 -15.77 0.50 4.29
C PRO A 28 -15.63 0.40 5.82
N PRO A 29 -16.07 1.42 6.60
CA PRO A 29 -16.00 1.35 8.05
C PRO A 29 -16.92 0.27 8.65
N PRO A 30 -16.53 -0.38 9.77
CA PRO A 30 -15.22 -0.31 10.41
C PRO A 30 -14.38 -1.54 10.06
N ALA A 31 -13.79 -1.59 8.86
CA ALA A 31 -12.67 -2.50 8.60
C ALA A 31 -11.43 -2.00 9.37
N HIS A 32 -11.38 -2.28 10.68
CA HIS A 32 -10.19 -2.04 11.48
C HIS A 32 -9.20 -3.14 11.15
N LEU A 33 -8.09 -2.79 10.51
CA LEU A 33 -7.00 -3.73 10.32
C LEU A 33 -6.30 -3.91 11.66
N VAL A 34 -6.17 -5.17 12.08
CA VAL A 34 -5.56 -5.57 13.34
C VAL A 34 -4.19 -6.17 13.03
N THR A 35 -3.13 -5.61 13.62
CA THR A 35 -1.78 -6.18 13.54
C THR A 35 -1.12 -6.15 14.90
N SER A 36 -0.34 -7.19 15.22
CA SER A 36 0.57 -7.24 16.38
C SER A 36 1.98 -6.72 16.02
N GLY A 37 2.25 -6.50 14.74
CA GLY A 37 3.51 -5.90 14.27
C GLY A 37 3.49 -4.38 14.31
N PHE A 38 4.67 -3.79 14.11
CA PHE A 38 4.87 -2.33 14.10
C PHE A 38 4.91 -1.74 12.69
N SER A 39 4.44 -2.52 11.72
CA SER A 39 4.31 -2.10 10.33
C SER A 39 3.10 -2.77 9.68
N LEU A 40 2.56 -2.12 8.65
CA LEU A 40 1.46 -2.63 7.85
C LEU A 40 1.52 -2.09 6.42
N THR A 41 1.20 -2.94 5.45
CA THR A 41 0.99 -2.54 4.06
C THR A 41 -0.49 -2.61 3.71
N LEU A 42 -1.06 -1.48 3.30
CA LEU A 42 -2.41 -1.35 2.77
C LEU A 42 -2.38 -1.48 1.25
N GLY A 43 -3.00 -2.53 0.72
CA GLY A 43 -3.21 -2.78 -0.71
C GLY A 43 -4.61 -2.35 -1.18
N GLY A 44 -4.86 -2.45 -2.49
CA GLY A 44 -6.17 -2.16 -3.09
C GLY A 44 -6.57 -0.68 -3.10
N LEU A 45 -5.65 0.22 -2.77
CA LEU A 45 -5.88 1.67 -2.77
C LEU A 45 -5.58 2.26 -4.15
N ARG A 46 -6.22 3.40 -4.46
CA ARG A 46 -5.91 4.15 -5.69
C ARG A 46 -4.46 4.64 -5.66
N PRO A 47 -3.69 4.56 -6.76
CA PRO A 47 -2.35 5.14 -6.87
C PRO A 47 -2.37 6.67 -6.75
N GLU A 48 -1.24 7.26 -6.35
CA GLU A 48 -1.02 8.73 -6.30
C GLU A 48 -2.13 9.50 -5.57
N THR A 49 -2.78 8.86 -4.61
CA THR A 49 -3.98 9.35 -3.96
C THR A 49 -3.68 9.59 -2.47
N PRO A 50 -4.05 10.75 -1.91
CA PRO A 50 -3.90 11.00 -0.50
C PRO A 50 -4.96 10.26 0.32
N TYR A 51 -4.53 9.71 1.46
CA TYR A 51 -5.37 9.10 2.47
C TYR A 51 -5.05 9.68 3.85
N ASP A 52 -6.08 9.90 4.65
CA ASP A 52 -5.92 10.21 6.08
C ASP A 52 -5.99 8.91 6.87
N VAL A 53 -4.91 8.56 7.55
CA VAL A 53 -4.80 7.33 8.33
C VAL A 53 -4.87 7.65 9.81
N THR A 54 -5.71 6.92 10.52
CA THR A 54 -5.80 6.95 11.99
C THR A 54 -5.33 5.62 12.55
N VAL A 55 -4.44 5.66 13.54
CA VAL A 55 -3.89 4.48 14.23
C VAL A 55 -4.13 4.63 15.73
N ARG A 56 -4.52 3.54 16.40
CA ARG A 56 -4.57 3.47 17.86
C ARG A 56 -4.10 2.11 18.36
N ALA A 57 -3.40 2.08 19.49
CA ALA A 57 -3.07 0.84 20.18
C ALA A 57 -4.28 0.36 20.97
N ARG A 58 -4.45 -0.95 21.10
CA ARG A 58 -5.45 -1.59 21.95
C ARG A 58 -4.82 -2.72 22.73
N ASN A 59 -5.04 -2.72 24.04
CA ASN A 59 -4.68 -3.80 24.94
C ASN A 59 -5.88 -4.14 25.86
N ALA A 60 -5.67 -5.02 26.84
CA ALA A 60 -6.73 -5.44 27.76
C ALA A 60 -7.30 -4.29 28.64
N ARG A 61 -6.62 -3.14 28.73
CA ARG A 61 -7.09 -1.94 29.46
C ARG A 61 -7.88 -0.98 28.58
N GLY A 62 -7.88 -1.16 27.27
CA GLY A 62 -8.63 -0.33 26.32
C GLY A 62 -7.78 0.20 25.17
N ASP A 63 -8.30 1.26 24.55
CA ASP A 63 -7.70 1.90 23.37
C ASP A 63 -6.88 3.13 23.80
N SER A 64 -5.75 3.37 23.12
CA SER A 64 -4.97 4.60 23.27
C SER A 64 -5.66 5.80 22.63
N ALA A 65 -5.12 7.00 22.88
CA ALA A 65 -5.41 8.15 22.03
C ALA A 65 -5.01 7.82 20.57
N PRO A 66 -5.82 8.26 19.57
CA PRO A 66 -5.50 8.03 18.17
C PRO A 66 -4.40 8.97 17.69
N VAL A 67 -3.55 8.46 16.81
CA VAL A 67 -2.62 9.25 16.00
C VAL A 67 -3.18 9.37 14.58
N ARG A 68 -3.16 10.58 14.01
CA ARG A 68 -3.55 10.84 12.62
C ARG A 68 -2.34 11.22 11.79
N LEU A 69 -2.22 10.63 10.60
CA LEU A 69 -1.19 10.95 9.63
C LEU A 69 -1.80 11.00 8.23
N ARG A 70 -1.24 11.85 7.37
CA ARG A 70 -1.61 11.90 5.96
C ARG A 70 -0.52 11.24 5.13
N ALA A 71 -0.92 10.33 4.24
CA ALA A 71 0.00 9.63 3.37
C ALA A 71 -0.52 9.57 1.94
N VAL A 72 0.40 9.49 0.98
CA VAL A 72 0.07 9.39 -0.44
C VAL A 72 0.55 8.03 -0.94
N THR A 73 -0.29 7.34 -1.70
CA THR A 73 0.08 6.08 -2.35
C THR A 73 1.07 6.31 -3.48
N SER A 74 1.96 5.34 -3.71
CA SER A 74 2.88 5.36 -4.85
C SER A 74 2.14 5.26 -6.18
N ALA A 75 2.80 5.68 -7.25
CA ALA A 75 2.35 5.41 -8.62
C ALA A 75 2.33 3.90 -8.91
N LEU A 76 1.51 3.50 -9.90
CA LEU A 76 1.60 2.16 -10.47
C LEU A 76 2.98 1.99 -11.14
N PRO A 77 3.56 0.79 -11.11
CA PRO A 77 4.71 0.49 -11.95
C PRO A 77 4.36 0.76 -13.41
N GLU A 78 5.25 1.43 -14.13
CA GLU A 78 5.09 1.64 -15.57
C GLU A 78 5.12 0.27 -16.27
N ALA A 79 4.19 0.05 -17.20
CA ALA A 79 4.19 -1.17 -17.99
C ALA A 79 5.45 -1.19 -18.87
N PRO A 80 6.13 -2.35 -19.01
CA PRO A 80 7.22 -2.45 -19.97
C PRO A 80 6.68 -2.14 -21.39
N PRO A 81 7.50 -1.51 -22.25
CA PRO A 81 7.09 -1.21 -23.61
C PRO A 81 6.71 -2.52 -24.35
N PRO A 82 5.73 -2.48 -25.27
CA PRO A 82 5.40 -3.63 -26.08
C PRO A 82 6.62 -4.06 -26.90
N VAL A 83 6.97 -5.34 -26.81
CA VAL A 83 8.01 -5.92 -27.65
C VAL A 83 7.37 -6.25 -28.99
N TRP A 84 7.48 -5.36 -29.97
CA TRP A 84 7.07 -5.67 -31.33
C TRP A 84 8.11 -6.61 -31.95
N PRO A 85 7.71 -7.71 -32.64
CA PRO A 85 8.65 -8.48 -33.43
C PRO A 85 9.27 -7.56 -34.49
N ALA A 86 10.59 -7.61 -34.64
CA ALA A 86 11.26 -6.93 -35.73
C ALA A 86 10.70 -7.45 -37.07
N PRO A 87 10.47 -6.59 -38.08
CA PRO A 87 10.10 -7.09 -39.40
C PRO A 87 11.18 -8.07 -39.86
N GLU A 88 10.75 -9.29 -40.18
CA GLU A 88 11.61 -10.30 -40.78
C GLU A 88 12.15 -9.70 -42.07
N VAL A 89 13.47 -9.43 -42.11
CA VAL A 89 14.12 -8.96 -43.33
C VAL A 89 13.95 -10.08 -44.34
N PRO A 90 13.19 -9.87 -45.45
CA PRO A 90 13.07 -10.90 -46.47
C PRO A 90 14.49 -11.19 -46.97
N PRO A 91 14.88 -12.47 -47.14
CA PRO A 91 16.18 -12.78 -47.74
C PRO A 91 16.25 -12.04 -49.07
N GLY A 92 17.25 -11.16 -49.18
CA GLY A 92 17.41 -10.28 -50.34
C GLY A 92 17.34 -11.10 -51.61
N GLY A 93 16.33 -10.82 -52.42
CA GLY A 93 16.26 -11.29 -53.80
C GLY A 93 17.46 -10.70 -54.53
N GLY A 94 18.52 -11.49 -54.66
CA GLY A 94 19.53 -11.26 -55.67
C GLY A 94 18.86 -11.45 -57.01
N GLU A 95 18.48 -10.35 -57.64
CA GLU A 95 18.20 -10.33 -59.07
C GLU A 95 19.52 -10.45 -59.84
N ASP A 96 19.44 -11.29 -60.87
CA ASP A 96 20.40 -11.62 -61.93
C ASP A 96 20.86 -10.36 -62.72
N PRO A 97 22.03 -10.41 -63.37
CA PRO A 97 22.00 -10.71 -64.81
C PRO A 97 23.06 -11.69 -65.33
#